data_AF-A0A418Y360-F1
#
_entry.id   AF-A0A418Y360-F1
#
_cell.length_a   1.000
_cell.length_b   1.000
_cell.length_c   1.000
_cell.angle_alpha   90.00
_cell.angle_beta   90.00
_cell.angle_gamma   90.00
#
_symmetry.space_group_name_H-M   'P 1'
#
loop_
_entity.id
_entity.type
_entity.pdbx_description
1 polymer ?
#
loop_
_entity_poly.entity_id
_entity_poly.type
_entity_poly.pdbx_seq_one_letter_code
_entity_poly.pdbx_strand_id
1 'polypeptide(L)' 'MLGENHSIHHEFPDFHDRIDALSKTDPDFLSRVHEHDKLDKQIRGLEMRESPLSDQEMERLKQNRLHLKDLIYQRLTQGS' A
#
# COMPACT_ATOMS: atom_id res chain seq x y z
N MET A 1 -3.53 8.75 -11.26
CA MET A 1 -4.66 9.70 -11.39
C MET A 1 -5.08 10.17 -10.00
N LEU A 2 -5.64 11.38 -9.90
CA LEU A 2 -6.19 11.91 -8.64
C LEU A 2 -7.34 11.01 -8.16
N GLY A 3 -7.12 10.28 -7.07
CA GLY A 3 -8.16 9.48 -6.44
C GLY A 3 -8.29 8.02 -6.89
N GLU A 4 -7.29 7.47 -7.58
CA GLU A 4 -7.20 6.02 -7.77
C GLU A 4 -7.00 5.30 -6.43
N ASN A 5 -7.59 4.12 -6.31
CA ASN A 5 -7.54 3.32 -5.10
C ASN A 5 -6.40 2.31 -5.23
N HIS A 6 -5.27 2.55 -4.57
CA HIS A 6 -4.12 1.63 -4.61
C HIS A 6 -4.13 0.70 -3.39
N SER A 7 -5.30 0.18 -3.03
CA SER A 7 -5.35 -0.93 -2.05
C SER A 7 -4.54 -2.11 -2.59
N ILE A 8 -3.89 -2.87 -1.71
CA ILE A 8 -3.05 -4.03 -2.10
C ILE A 8 -3.84 -5.05 -2.92
N HIS A 9 -5.10 -5.28 -2.58
CA HIS A 9 -6.00 -6.16 -3.36
C HIS A 9 -6.29 -5.64 -4.78
N HIS A 10 -6.23 -4.32 -4.99
CA HIS A 10 -6.41 -3.70 -6.30
C HIS A 10 -5.12 -3.73 -7.13
N GLU A 11 -3.97 -3.53 -6.48
CA GLU A 11 -2.66 -3.60 -7.16
C GLU A 11 -2.23 -5.03 -7.51
N PHE A 12 -2.71 -6.03 -6.76
CA PHE A 12 -2.35 -7.45 -6.98
C PHE A 12 -3.60 -8.35 -7.06
N PRO A 13 -4.44 -8.18 -8.09
CA PRO A 13 -5.69 -8.94 -8.22
C PRO A 13 -5.45 -10.45 -8.34
N ASP A 14 -4.38 -10.87 -9.03
CA ASP A 14 -4.00 -12.28 -9.18
C ASP A 14 -3.55 -12.95 -7.87
N PHE A 15 -3.19 -12.16 -6.86
CA PHE A 15 -2.72 -12.65 -5.57
C PHE A 15 -3.78 -12.56 -4.47
N HIS A 16 -5.05 -12.26 -4.78
CA HIS A 16 -6.09 -12.01 -3.78
C HIS A 16 -6.20 -13.12 -2.74
N ASP A 17 -6.31 -14.38 -3.15
CA ASP A 17 -6.39 -15.53 -2.24
C ASP A 17 -5.13 -15.69 -1.37
N ARG A 18 -3.94 -15.42 -1.96
CA ARG A 18 -2.65 -15.48 -1.26
C ARG A 18 -2.54 -14.38 -0.22
N ILE A 19 -3.00 -13.17 -0.54
CA ILE A 19 -3.04 -12.02 0.38
C ILE A 19 -3.96 -12.34 1.56
N ASP A 20 -5.15 -12.87 1.32
CA ASP A 20 -6.10 -13.20 2.38
C ASP A 20 -5.59 -14.33 3.28
N ALA A 21 -5.00 -15.37 2.68
CA ALA A 21 -4.36 -16.45 3.41
C ALA A 21 -3.19 -15.96 4.29
N LEU A 22 -2.25 -15.20 3.71
CA LEU A 22 -1.12 -14.64 4.46
C LEU A 22 -1.59 -13.68 5.54
N SER A 23 -2.61 -12.86 5.28
CA SER A 23 -3.16 -11.92 6.25
C SER A 23 -3.73 -12.63 7.50
N LYS A 24 -4.19 -13.87 7.35
CA LYS A 24 -4.69 -14.70 8.47
C LYS A 24 -3.57 -15.39 9.24
N THR A 25 -2.47 -15.73 8.58
CA THR A 25 -1.39 -16.55 9.16
C THR A 25 -0.15 -15.75 9.56
N ASP A 26 0.04 -14.56 9.00
CA ASP A 26 1.23 -13.72 9.12
C ASP A 26 0.80 -12.29 9.56
N PRO A 27 0.79 -12.01 10.88
CA PRO A 27 0.32 -10.72 11.40
C PRO A 27 1.22 -9.55 10.98
N ASP A 28 2.50 -9.80 10.73
CA ASP A 28 3.42 -8.80 10.16
C ASP A 28 3.01 -8.44 8.73
N PHE A 29 2.66 -9.43 7.91
CA PHE A 29 2.13 -9.18 6.57
C PHE A 29 0.83 -8.38 6.61
N LEU A 30 -0.11 -8.77 7.47
CA LEU A 30 -1.37 -8.03 7.66
C LEU A 30 -1.12 -6.57 8.04
N SER A 31 -0.20 -6.34 8.97
CA SER A 31 0.18 -4.98 9.41
C SER A 31 0.71 -4.14 8.24
N ARG A 32 1.59 -4.72 7.40
CA ARG A 32 2.13 -4.04 6.20
C ARG A 32 1.04 -3.69 5.19
N VAL A 33 0.10 -4.61 4.94
CA VAL A 33 -1.03 -4.37 4.05
C VAL A 33 -1.91 -3.23 4.56
N HIS A 34 -2.20 -3.22 5.87
CA HIS A 34 -2.96 -2.15 6.51
C HIS A 34 -2.22 -0.80 6.46
N GLU A 35 -0.92 -0.79 6.71
CA GLU A 35 -0.10 0.42 6.66
C GLU A 35 -0.07 1.01 5.25
N HIS A 36 0.07 0.15 4.22
CA HIS A 36 0.02 0.55 2.83
C HIS A 36 -1.32 1.21 2.47
N ASP A 37 -2.44 0.56 2.78
CA ASP A 37 -3.78 1.07 2.46
C ASP A 37 -4.09 2.38 3.22
N LYS A 38 -3.62 2.49 4.47
CA LYS A 38 -3.72 3.72 5.26
C LYS A 38 -2.93 4.86 4.63
N LEU A 39 -1.71 4.57 4.16
CA LEU A 39 -0.84 5.55 3.52
C LEU A 39 -1.41 6.01 2.17
N ASP A 40 -1.98 5.10 1.38
CA ASP A 40 -2.66 5.46 0.13
C ASP A 40 -3.87 6.38 0.39
N LYS A 41 -4.71 6.04 1.37
CA LYS A 41 -5.82 6.91 1.81
C LYS A 41 -5.34 8.28 2.26
N GLN A 42 -4.21 8.33 2.98
CA GLN A 42 -3.62 9.59 3.41
C GLN A 42 -3.16 10.42 2.21
N ILE A 43 -2.38 9.84 1.29
CA ILE A 43 -1.88 10.52 0.07
C ILE A 43 -3.07 11.05 -0.73
N ARG A 44 -4.09 10.22 -0.98
CA ARG A 44 -5.31 10.62 -1.70
C ARG A 44 -6.01 11.79 -1.01
N GLY A 45 -6.15 11.74 0.31
CA GLY A 45 -6.78 12.81 1.08
C GLY A 45 -6.00 14.12 1.03
N LEU A 46 -4.66 14.05 0.99
CA LEU A 46 -3.79 15.22 0.86
C LEU A 46 -3.83 15.82 -0.54
N GLU A 47 -3.84 14.97 -1.57
CA GLU A 47 -3.97 15.38 -2.98
C GLU A 47 -5.35 16.03 -3.24
N MET A 48 -6.43 15.51 -2.66
CA MET A 48 -7.77 16.09 -2.79
C MET A 48 -7.95 17.43 -2.06
N ARG A 49 -7.20 17.66 -0.98
CA ARG A 49 -7.32 18.88 -0.16
C ARG A 49 -6.43 20.02 -0.66
N GLU A 50 -5.69 19.82 -1.75
CA GLU A 50 -4.62 20.75 -2.19
C GLU A 50 -3.76 21.17 -0.98
N SER A 51 -3.48 20.20 -0.11
CA SER A 51 -2.89 20.47 1.20
C SER A 51 -1.51 21.11 0.99
N PRO A 52 -1.11 22.11 1.80
CA PRO A 52 0.17 22.83 1.64
C PRO A 52 1.37 22.00 2.09
N LEU A 53 1.28 20.66 2.02
CA LEU A 53 2.45 19.82 2.19
C LEU A 53 3.45 20.16 1.10
N SER A 54 4.69 20.45 1.49
CA SER A 54 5.78 20.60 0.55
C SER A 54 5.88 19.35 -0.32
N ASP A 55 6.21 19.53 -1.59
CA ASP A 55 6.38 18.44 -2.57
C ASP A 55 7.28 17.32 -2.04
N GLN A 56 8.30 17.66 -1.24
CA GLN A 56 9.21 16.71 -0.61
C GLN A 56 8.50 15.74 0.36
N GLU A 57 7.55 16.22 1.16
CA GLU A 57 6.82 15.38 2.11
C GLU A 57 5.83 14.47 1.38
N MET A 58 5.17 14.99 0.34
CA MET A 58 4.33 14.19 -0.55
C MET A 58 5.14 13.08 -1.24
N GLU A 59 6.34 13.40 -1.73
CA GLU A 59 7.22 12.44 -2.37
C GLU A 59 7.70 11.36 -1.39
N ARG A 60 8.01 11.72 -0.14
CA ARG A 60 8.33 10.76 0.93
C ARG A 60 7.18 9.79 1.21
N LEU A 61 5.95 10.30 1.29
CA LEU A 61 4.78 9.43 1.48
C LEU A 61 4.62 8.46 0.30
N LYS A 62 4.77 8.95 -0.94
CA LYS A 62 4.72 8.11 -2.14
C LYS A 62 5.83 7.05 -2.17
N GLN A 63 7.05 7.41 -1.76
CA GLN A 63 8.18 6.49 -1.62
C GLN A 63 7.91 5.41 -0.57
N ASN A 64 7.38 5.78 0.60
CA ASN A 64 7.01 4.83 1.64
C ASN A 64 5.92 3.86 1.16
N ARG A 65 4.92 4.35 0.41
CA ARG A 65 3.89 3.49 -0.19
C ARG A 65 4.51 2.48 -1.13
N LEU A 66 5.40 2.94 -2.02
CA LEU A 66 6.10 2.06 -2.96
C LEU A 66 6.96 1.02 -2.22
N HIS A 67 7.64 1.41 -1.14
CA HIS A 67 8.45 0.50 -0.34
C HIS A 67 7.59 -0.58 0.33
N LEU A 68 6.47 -0.21 0.95
CA LEU A 68 5.52 -1.17 1.54
C LEU A 68 4.98 -2.14 0.48
N LYS A 69 4.67 -1.64 -0.71
CA LYS A 69 4.24 -2.46 -1.83
C LYS A 69 5.27 -3.50 -2.22
N ASP A 70 6.54 -3.10 -2.32
CA ASP A 70 7.64 -4.00 -2.69
C ASP A 70 7.79 -5.12 -1.65
N LEU A 71 7.77 -4.78 -0.36
CA LEU A 71 7.84 -5.75 0.74
C LEU A 71 6.68 -6.74 0.74
N ILE A 72 5.47 -6.27 0.46
CA ILE A 72 4.27 -7.11 0.33
C ILE A 72 4.43 -8.05 -0.87
N TYR A 73 4.88 -7.54 -2.01
CA TYR A 73 5.11 -8.34 -3.21
C TYR A 73 6.20 -9.40 -3.01
N GLN A 74 7.30 -9.05 -2.35
CA GLN A 74 8.34 -10.01 -1.97
C GLN A 74 7.76 -11.11 -1.10
N ARG A 75 6.91 -10.78 -0.13
CA ARG A 75 6.28 -11.79 0.72
C ARG A 75 5.29 -12.67 -0.04
N LEU A 76 4.56 -12.10 -1.00
CA LEU A 76 3.63 -12.84 -1.86
C LEU A 76 4.33 -13.84 -2.78
N THR A 77 5.49 -13.46 -3.31
CA THR A 77 6.28 -14.30 -4.22
C THR A 77 7.21 -15.26 -3.49
N GLN A 78 7.52 -15.01 -2.21
CA GLN A 78 8.24 -15.98 -1.37
C GLN A 78 7.41 -17.24 -1.11
N GLY A 79 8.02 -18.40 -1.35
CA GLY A 79 7.37 -19.70 -1.27
C GLY A 79 6.80 -20.20 -2.61
N SER A 80 7.44 -19.82 -3.72
CA SER A 80 7.35 -20.49 -5.04
C SER A 80 8.54 -21.43 -5.21
#